data_AF-A0AAI8Q950-F1
#
_entry.id   AF-A0AAI8Q950-F1
#
_cell.length_a   1.000
_cell.length_b   1.000
_cell.length_c   1.000
_cell.angle_alpha   90.00
_cell.angle_beta   90.00
_cell.angle_gamma   90.00
#
_symmetry.space_group_name_H-M   'P 1'
#
loop_
_entity.id
_entity.type
_entity.pdbx_description
1 polymer ?
#
loop_
_entity_poly.entity_id
_entity_poly.type
_entity_poly.pdbx_seq_one_letter_code
_entity_poly.pdbx_strand_id
1 'polypeptide(L)'
;MLLARARWCSLLLAASLSPALAQGAAPQLRGKSVTAGWTEERLQRLGGMGEFAPKSFSHTLSAYVSSEGRVFARRTVYGGGRGRPKTGQASSVGSDGAGSQQARISGRSLIVTTQFAGGVRLVRIEFNADFSGCTANVVLGRENGTAIARGRSLINGARLEIKEAHVSNTSCSIQAGNVFEH
;
A
#
# COMPACT_ATOMS: atom_id res chain seq x y z
N MET A 1 55.68 -10.99 -51.27
CA MET A 1 54.91 -10.09 -50.39
C MET A 1 53.45 -10.57 -50.41
N LEU A 2 53.08 -11.49 -49.51
CA LEU A 2 52.28 -11.29 -48.27
C LEU A 2 50.91 -10.61 -48.53
N LEU A 3 49.82 -11.39 -48.57
CA LEU A 3 48.75 -11.53 -47.54
C LEU A 3 47.82 -10.29 -47.49
N ALA A 4 46.49 -10.39 -47.56
CA ALA A 4 45.67 -11.11 -46.59
C ALA A 4 44.23 -11.33 -47.09
N ARG A 5 43.65 -12.49 -46.75
CA ARG A 5 42.22 -12.78 -46.87
C ARG A 5 41.49 -12.25 -45.62
N ALA A 6 40.53 -11.35 -45.80
CA ALA A 6 39.68 -10.88 -44.72
C ALA A 6 38.70 -11.98 -44.29
N ARG A 7 38.82 -12.44 -43.04
CA ARG A 7 37.87 -13.35 -42.42
C ARG A 7 36.80 -12.53 -41.69
N TRP A 8 35.55 -12.61 -42.16
CA TRP A 8 34.39 -12.13 -41.40
C TRP A 8 34.10 -13.08 -40.24
N CYS A 9 34.38 -12.63 -39.02
CA CYS A 9 33.88 -13.26 -37.80
C CYS A 9 32.50 -12.67 -37.49
N SER A 10 31.45 -13.39 -37.86
CA SER A 10 30.09 -13.14 -37.38
C SER A 10 30.03 -13.51 -35.89
N LEU A 11 30.08 -12.51 -34.99
CA LEU A 11 29.73 -12.72 -33.59
C LEU A 11 28.20 -12.82 -33.48
N LEU A 12 27.70 -14.04 -33.26
CA LEU A 12 26.33 -14.30 -32.84
C LEU A 12 26.18 -13.87 -31.37
N LEU A 13 25.59 -12.70 -31.14
CA LEU A 13 25.22 -12.22 -29.82
C LEU A 13 23.99 -13.04 -29.35
N ALA A 14 24.23 -14.09 -28.58
CA ALA A 14 23.16 -14.88 -27.96
C ALA A 14 22.52 -14.04 -26.85
N ALA A 15 21.43 -13.33 -27.19
CA ALA A 15 20.59 -12.66 -26.21
C ALA A 15 19.92 -13.72 -25.33
N SER A 16 20.45 -13.93 -24.13
CA SER A 16 19.83 -14.72 -23.09
C SER A 16 18.51 -14.07 -22.67
N LEU A 17 17.41 -14.54 -23.27
CA LEU A 17 16.05 -14.26 -22.83
C LEU A 17 15.84 -14.95 -21.48
N SER A 18 16.32 -14.33 -20.40
CA SER A 18 15.89 -14.72 -19.07
C SER A 18 14.38 -14.46 -18.98
N PRO A 19 13.54 -15.48 -18.71
CA PRO A 19 12.14 -15.22 -18.45
C PRO A 19 12.09 -14.32 -17.22
N ALA A 20 11.60 -13.10 -17.41
CA ALA A 20 11.19 -12.25 -16.30
C ALA A 20 10.06 -13.01 -15.59
N LEU A 21 10.40 -13.78 -14.56
CA LEU A 21 9.41 -14.31 -13.65
C LEU A 21 8.71 -13.10 -13.06
N ALA A 22 7.50 -12.83 -13.56
CA ALA A 22 6.58 -11.92 -12.92
C ALA A 22 6.57 -12.34 -11.44
N GLN A 23 7.04 -11.45 -10.55
CA GLN A 23 7.01 -11.67 -9.11
C GLN A 23 5.55 -11.60 -8.67
N GLY A 24 4.80 -12.64 -9.01
CA GLY A 24 3.49 -12.92 -8.48
C GLY A 24 3.60 -13.11 -6.98
N ALA A 25 2.48 -12.89 -6.28
CA ALA A 25 2.39 -13.12 -4.84
C ALA A 25 3.11 -14.42 -4.44
N ALA A 26 3.85 -14.38 -3.32
CA ALA A 26 4.43 -15.56 -2.71
C ALA A 26 3.36 -16.66 -2.68
N PRO A 27 3.59 -17.86 -3.26
CA PRO A 27 2.55 -18.89 -3.39
C PRO A 27 1.84 -19.21 -2.08
N GLN A 28 2.56 -19.09 -0.95
CA GLN A 28 2.07 -19.28 0.41
C GLN A 28 0.95 -18.31 0.81
N LEU A 29 0.87 -17.13 0.18
CA LEU A 29 -0.17 -16.13 0.46
C LEU A 29 -1.43 -16.31 -0.38
N ARG A 30 -1.38 -17.11 -1.45
CA ARG A 30 -2.54 -17.31 -2.34
C ARG A 30 -3.70 -17.95 -1.57
N GLY A 31 -4.90 -17.43 -1.77
CA GLY A 31 -6.09 -17.84 -1.03
C GLY A 31 -6.09 -17.41 0.44
N LYS A 32 -5.23 -16.48 0.86
CA LYS A 32 -5.19 -15.95 2.22
C LYS A 32 -5.57 -14.48 2.28
N SER A 33 -6.10 -14.10 3.43
CA SER A 33 -6.37 -12.73 3.80
C SER A 33 -5.44 -12.26 4.91
N VAL A 34 -5.20 -10.96 4.91
CA VAL A 34 -4.39 -10.25 5.89
C VAL A 34 -5.19 -9.07 6.39
N THR A 35 -5.28 -8.91 7.71
CA THR A 35 -5.91 -7.74 8.32
C THR A 35 -4.93 -7.02 9.21
N ALA A 36 -4.75 -5.73 9.00
CA ALA A 36 -3.94 -4.87 9.84
C ALA A 36 -4.79 -3.74 10.45
N GLY A 37 -4.58 -3.44 11.72
CA GLY A 37 -5.20 -2.34 12.43
C GLY A 37 -4.16 -1.31 12.89
N TRP A 38 -4.52 -0.04 12.97
CA TRP A 38 -3.70 0.99 13.63
C TRP A 38 -4.53 2.21 14.03
N THR A 39 -3.96 3.03 14.91
CA THR A 39 -4.44 4.39 15.21
C THR A 39 -3.51 5.40 14.53
N GLU A 40 -4.09 6.39 13.86
CA GLU A 40 -3.37 7.51 13.26
C GLU A 40 -3.83 8.82 13.92
N GLU A 41 -2.92 9.43 14.66
CA GLU A 41 -3.08 10.76 15.23
C GLU A 41 -2.55 11.79 14.24
N ARG A 42 -3.35 12.80 13.91
CA ARG A 42 -3.04 13.77 12.87
C ARG A 42 -3.17 15.18 13.40
N LEU A 43 -2.24 16.04 13.02
CA LEU A 43 -2.48 17.48 12.99
C LEU A 43 -3.06 17.83 11.63
N GLN A 44 -4.37 18.05 11.56
CA GLN A 44 -5.10 18.19 10.28
C GLN A 44 -6.07 19.37 10.25
N ARG A 45 -6.40 19.79 9.02
CA ARG A 45 -7.43 20.78 8.70
C ARG A 45 -8.40 20.23 7.65
N LEU A 46 -9.68 20.57 7.80
CA LEU A 46 -10.74 20.19 6.85
C LEU A 46 -11.32 21.44 6.18
N GLY A 47 -11.64 21.34 4.89
CA GLY A 47 -12.27 22.43 4.12
C GLY A 47 -11.31 23.53 3.66
N GLY A 48 -10.03 23.49 4.08
CA GLY A 48 -9.02 24.48 3.72
C GLY A 48 -9.11 25.80 4.48
N MET A 49 -9.97 25.89 5.49
CA MET A 49 -10.17 27.08 6.32
C MET A 49 -9.93 26.76 7.79
N GLY A 50 -9.46 27.75 8.56
CA GLY A 50 -9.19 27.64 9.99
C GLY A 50 -7.82 27.03 10.33
N GLU A 51 -7.66 26.73 11.62
CA GLU A 51 -6.42 26.18 12.18
C GLU A 51 -6.31 24.67 12.01
N PHE A 52 -5.07 24.18 12.04
CA PHE A 52 -4.83 22.75 12.18
C PHE A 52 -5.18 22.29 13.59
N ALA A 53 -5.88 21.17 13.69
CA ALA A 53 -6.29 20.60 14.96
C ALA A 53 -5.88 19.13 15.09
N PRO A 54 -5.51 18.65 16.30
CA PRO A 54 -5.25 17.25 16.54
C PRO A 54 -6.54 16.43 16.38
N LYS A 55 -6.46 15.31 15.67
CA LYS A 55 -7.54 14.34 15.47
C LYS A 55 -6.98 12.93 15.44
N SER A 56 -7.69 12.00 16.09
CA SER A 56 -7.33 10.59 16.09
C SER A 56 -8.32 9.79 15.24
N PHE A 57 -7.79 8.83 14.48
CA PHE A 57 -8.57 7.95 13.61
C PHE A 57 -8.10 6.52 13.78
N SER A 58 -9.04 5.58 13.88
CA SER A 58 -8.73 4.16 13.80
C SER A 58 -8.82 3.70 12.35
N HIS A 59 -7.96 2.77 11.98
CA HIS A 59 -7.86 2.24 10.63
C HIS A 59 -7.87 0.72 10.65
N THR A 60 -8.52 0.15 9.65
CA THR A 60 -8.41 -1.27 9.32
C THR A 60 -8.05 -1.40 7.85
N LEU A 61 -6.98 -2.11 7.53
CA LEU A 61 -6.67 -2.57 6.19
C LEU A 61 -6.97 -4.06 6.11
N SER A 62 -7.89 -4.44 5.24
CA SER A 62 -8.14 -5.84 4.87
C SER A 62 -7.58 -6.06 3.47
N ALA A 63 -6.81 -7.11 3.28
CA ALA A 63 -6.31 -7.52 1.99
C ALA A 63 -6.55 -9.01 1.77
N TYR A 64 -6.90 -9.40 0.55
CA TYR A 64 -7.04 -10.79 0.11
C TYR A 64 -6.12 -11.00 -1.10
N VAL A 65 -5.40 -12.12 -1.12
CA VAL A 65 -4.58 -12.53 -2.25
C VAL A 65 -5.27 -13.70 -2.93
N SER A 66 -5.71 -13.53 -4.18
CA SER A 66 -6.41 -14.59 -4.90
C SER A 66 -5.52 -15.79 -5.21
N SER A 67 -6.13 -16.87 -5.70
CA SER A 67 -5.44 -18.04 -6.25
C SER A 67 -4.45 -17.70 -7.36
N GLU A 68 -4.72 -16.65 -8.13
CA GLU A 68 -3.85 -16.14 -9.21
C GLU A 68 -2.78 -15.17 -8.68
N GLY A 69 -2.77 -14.87 -7.38
CA GLY A 69 -1.83 -13.94 -6.75
C GLY A 69 -2.20 -12.47 -6.89
N ARG A 70 -3.44 -12.14 -7.29
CA ARG A 70 -3.94 -10.77 -7.37
C ARG A 70 -4.33 -10.28 -5.98
N VAL A 71 -3.90 -9.08 -5.62
CA VAL A 71 -4.22 -8.47 -4.31
C VAL A 71 -5.49 -7.62 -4.41
N PHE A 72 -6.46 -7.88 -3.56
CA PHE A 72 -7.63 -7.04 -3.33
C PHE A 72 -7.47 -6.40 -1.97
N ALA A 73 -7.47 -5.08 -1.88
CA ALA A 73 -7.26 -4.39 -0.62
C ALA A 73 -8.33 -3.34 -0.37
N ARG A 74 -8.79 -3.23 0.88
CA ARG A 74 -9.74 -2.23 1.35
C ARG A 74 -9.24 -1.64 2.65
N ARG A 75 -9.05 -0.33 2.68
CA ARG A 75 -8.81 0.42 3.92
C ARG A 75 -10.10 1.08 4.36
N THR A 76 -10.51 0.80 5.59
CA THR A 76 -11.57 1.50 6.30
C THR A 76 -10.98 2.47 7.32
N VAL A 77 -11.54 3.66 7.40
CA VAL A 77 -11.18 4.70 8.36
C VAL A 77 -12.38 4.96 9.25
N TYR A 78 -12.15 4.98 10.55
CA TYR A 78 -13.14 5.25 11.58
C TYR A 78 -12.78 6.55 12.28
N GLY A 79 -13.74 7.45 12.42
CA GLY A 79 -13.57 8.70 13.16
C GLY A 79 -14.88 9.20 13.74
N GLY A 80 -14.82 10.21 14.61
CA GLY A 80 -15.99 10.77 15.27
C GLY A 80 -15.63 11.42 16.60
N GLY A 81 -16.43 12.39 17.03
CA GLY A 81 -16.41 12.94 18.39
C GLY A 81 -17.48 12.29 19.26
N ARG A 82 -18.06 13.02 20.22
CA ARG A 82 -19.18 12.58 21.11
C ARG A 82 -20.51 12.27 20.40
N GLY A 83 -20.49 11.75 19.16
CA GLY A 83 -21.67 11.42 18.36
C GLY A 83 -21.49 10.11 17.60
N ARG A 84 -22.36 9.86 16.61
CA ARG A 84 -22.35 8.59 15.86
C ARG A 84 -21.00 8.35 15.16
N PRO A 85 -20.40 7.15 15.29
CA PRO A 85 -19.18 6.78 14.56
C PRO A 85 -19.36 7.01 13.07
N LYS A 86 -18.37 7.65 12.45
CA LYS A 86 -18.34 7.91 11.01
C LYS A 86 -17.26 7.03 10.37
N THR A 87 -17.57 6.52 9.18
CA THR A 87 -16.68 5.61 8.47
C THR A 87 -16.50 6.03 7.02
N GLY A 88 -15.36 5.67 6.45
CA GLY A 88 -15.03 5.90 5.05
C GLY A 88 -14.09 4.82 4.54
N GLN A 89 -14.13 4.50 3.24
CA GLN A 89 -13.39 3.38 2.67
C GLN A 89 -12.66 3.75 1.38
N ALA A 90 -11.53 3.08 1.13
CA ALA A 90 -10.83 3.11 -0.15
C ALA A 90 -10.38 1.70 -0.52
N SER A 91 -10.63 1.29 -1.76
CA SER A 91 -10.33 -0.05 -2.27
C SER A 91 -9.39 0.01 -3.47
N SER A 92 -8.63 -1.07 -3.67
CA SER A 92 -7.70 -1.23 -4.79
C SER A 92 -7.59 -2.70 -5.19
N VAL A 93 -7.36 -2.95 -6.48
CA VAL A 93 -7.08 -4.27 -7.02
C VAL A 93 -5.75 -4.23 -7.76
N GLY A 94 -4.77 -4.97 -7.25
CA GLY A 94 -3.39 -4.95 -7.73
C GLY A 94 -2.73 -3.56 -7.67
N SER A 95 -1.71 -3.38 -8.51
CA SER A 95 -1.01 -2.11 -8.72
C SER A 95 -1.68 -1.20 -9.75
N ASP A 96 -2.56 -1.74 -10.58
CA ASP A 96 -2.99 -1.09 -11.82
C ASP A 96 -4.35 -0.37 -11.69
N GLY A 97 -4.90 -0.32 -10.47
CA GLY A 97 -6.19 0.32 -10.21
C GLY A 97 -6.16 1.84 -10.40
N ALA A 98 -7.25 2.40 -10.94
CA ALA A 98 -7.43 3.84 -11.20
C ALA A 98 -7.64 4.70 -9.92
N GLY A 99 -7.18 4.23 -8.75
CA GLY A 99 -7.37 4.90 -7.46
C GLY A 99 -6.06 5.43 -6.88
N SER A 100 -6.17 6.35 -5.91
CA SER A 100 -5.00 6.80 -5.13
C SER A 100 -4.39 5.70 -4.27
N GLN A 101 -5.11 4.61 -4.03
CA GLN A 101 -4.63 3.44 -3.30
C GLN A 101 -4.19 2.34 -4.27
N GLN A 102 -3.03 1.75 -4.00
CA GLN A 102 -2.49 0.60 -4.74
C GLN A 102 -1.96 -0.45 -3.77
N ALA A 103 -2.03 -1.72 -4.15
CA ALA A 103 -1.57 -2.83 -3.32
C ALA A 103 -0.75 -3.82 -4.14
N ARG A 104 0.42 -4.20 -3.63
CA ARG A 104 1.31 -5.16 -4.30
C ARG A 104 2.05 -6.01 -3.30
N ILE A 105 2.46 -7.20 -3.73
CA ILE A 105 3.37 -8.06 -2.97
C ILE A 105 4.79 -7.90 -3.51
N SER A 106 5.76 -7.92 -2.61
CA SER A 106 7.18 -7.77 -2.92
C SER A 106 7.97 -8.65 -1.96
N GLY A 107 8.39 -9.83 -2.40
CA GLY A 107 9.02 -10.81 -1.51
C GLY A 107 8.09 -11.21 -0.37
N ARG A 108 8.52 -10.94 0.87
CA ARG A 108 7.77 -11.21 2.11
C ARG A 108 6.96 -10.01 2.62
N SER A 109 6.70 -9.03 1.75
CA SER A 109 5.97 -7.83 2.15
C SER A 109 4.72 -7.65 1.30
N LEU A 110 3.59 -7.32 1.94
CA LEU A 110 2.46 -6.67 1.30
C LEU A 110 2.62 -5.15 1.48
N ILE A 111 2.68 -4.43 0.38
CA ILE A 111 2.86 -2.99 0.33
C ILE A 111 1.57 -2.37 -0.20
N VAL A 112 0.95 -1.52 0.62
CA VAL A 112 -0.20 -0.70 0.23
C VAL A 112 0.19 0.76 0.32
N THR A 113 0.11 1.47 -0.80
CA THR A 113 0.37 2.91 -0.87
C THR A 113 -0.93 3.66 -1.04
N THR A 114 -1.02 4.86 -0.47
CA THR A 114 -2.06 5.85 -0.79
C THR A 114 -1.39 7.16 -1.14
N GLN A 115 -1.58 7.63 -2.36
CA GLN A 115 -1.03 8.89 -2.81
C GLN A 115 -1.88 10.08 -2.34
N PHE A 116 -1.19 11.15 -1.94
CA PHE A 116 -1.73 12.47 -1.68
C PHE A 116 -0.97 13.47 -2.55
N ALA A 117 -1.56 14.64 -2.82
CA ALA A 117 -0.76 15.74 -3.32
C ALA A 117 0.20 16.18 -2.20
N GLY A 118 1.52 16.11 -2.43
CA GLY A 118 2.54 16.45 -1.44
C GLY A 118 2.87 15.35 -0.42
N GLY A 119 2.44 14.10 -0.62
CA GLY A 119 2.80 13.01 0.28
C GLY A 119 2.26 11.62 -0.09
N VAL A 120 2.63 10.62 0.69
CA VAL A 120 2.21 9.22 0.50
C VAL A 120 2.01 8.55 1.85
N ARG A 121 0.91 7.81 2.02
CA ARG A 121 0.80 6.84 3.12
C ARG A 121 1.31 5.49 2.63
N LEU A 122 2.31 4.93 3.29
CA LEU A 122 2.84 3.60 3.05
C LEU A 122 2.42 2.70 4.21
N VAL A 123 1.65 1.66 3.92
CA VAL A 123 1.42 0.54 4.81
C VAL A 123 2.26 -0.62 4.31
N ARG A 124 3.20 -1.08 5.14
CA ARG A 124 4.06 -2.22 4.87
C ARG A 124 3.73 -3.30 5.87
N ILE A 125 3.20 -4.41 5.39
CA ILE A 125 2.98 -5.61 6.17
C ILE A 125 4.10 -6.59 5.85
N GLU A 126 4.89 -6.97 6.84
CA GLU A 126 5.96 -7.95 6.70
C GLU A 126 5.49 -9.30 7.24
N PHE A 127 5.59 -10.35 6.43
CA PHE A 127 5.27 -11.72 6.83
C PHE A 127 6.48 -12.36 7.48
N ASN A 128 6.26 -13.23 8.48
CA ASN A 128 7.31 -14.13 8.99
C ASN A 128 7.70 -15.18 7.93
N ALA A 129 8.74 -15.99 8.20
CA ALA A 129 9.33 -16.86 7.18
C ALA A 129 8.37 -17.96 6.69
N ASP A 130 7.48 -18.40 7.56
CA ASP A 130 6.48 -19.45 7.35
C ASP A 130 5.09 -18.91 6.98
N PHE A 131 4.93 -17.58 6.86
CA PHE A 131 3.67 -16.91 6.50
C PHE A 131 2.50 -17.25 7.45
N SER A 132 2.79 -17.59 8.71
CA SER A 132 1.81 -17.82 9.77
C SER A 132 1.47 -16.54 10.56
N GLY A 133 2.32 -15.52 10.48
CA GLY A 133 2.19 -14.27 11.21
C GLY A 133 2.76 -13.08 10.45
N CYS A 134 2.42 -11.88 10.91
CA CYS A 134 2.83 -10.65 10.27
C CYS A 134 3.00 -9.49 11.24
N THR A 135 3.70 -8.45 10.80
CA THR A 135 3.79 -7.16 11.46
C THR A 135 3.39 -6.06 10.50
N ALA A 136 2.78 -4.99 11.01
CA ALA A 136 2.35 -3.85 10.20
C ALA A 136 3.12 -2.59 10.61
N ASN A 137 3.70 -1.92 9.63
CA ASN A 137 4.35 -0.62 9.78
C ASN A 137 3.67 0.39 8.87
N VAL A 138 3.25 1.53 9.42
CA VAL A 138 2.55 2.57 8.66
C VAL A 138 3.29 3.90 8.80
N VAL A 139 3.55 4.55 7.67
CA VAL A 139 4.23 5.84 7.61
C VAL A 139 3.46 6.77 6.69
N LEU A 140 3.29 8.02 7.09
CA LEU A 140 2.89 9.10 6.19
C LEU A 140 4.13 9.91 5.80
N GLY A 141 4.66 9.64 4.60
CA GLY A 141 5.73 10.42 4.00
C GLY A 141 5.19 11.72 3.38
N ARG A 142 5.98 12.78 3.43
CA ARG A 142 5.66 14.10 2.86
C ARG A 142 6.77 14.53 1.92
N GLU A 143 6.44 15.17 0.81
CA GLU A 143 7.45 15.72 -0.10
C GLU A 143 8.23 16.83 0.63
N ASN A 144 9.57 16.75 0.64
CA ASN A 144 10.48 17.74 1.22
C ASN A 144 10.22 18.17 2.69
N GLY A 145 9.74 17.27 3.56
CA GLY A 145 9.76 17.41 5.03
C GLY A 145 8.88 18.51 5.65
N THR A 146 8.45 19.50 4.88
CA THR A 146 7.62 20.65 5.30
C THR A 146 6.29 20.73 4.54
N ALA A 147 6.10 19.94 3.48
CA ALA A 147 4.86 19.95 2.72
C ALA A 147 3.68 19.42 3.54
N ILE A 148 2.51 20.01 3.29
CA ILE A 148 1.21 19.54 3.75
C ILE A 148 0.73 18.48 2.75
N ALA A 149 0.40 17.28 3.24
CA ALA A 149 -0.25 16.27 2.42
C ALA A 149 -1.73 16.65 2.21
N ARG A 150 -2.16 16.73 0.95
CA ARG A 150 -3.52 17.16 0.57
C ARG A 150 -4.27 16.06 -0.14
N GLY A 151 -5.54 15.91 0.22
CA GLY A 151 -6.44 14.94 -0.40
C GLY A 151 -7.89 15.19 -0.04
N ARG A 152 -8.70 14.13 -0.11
CA ARG A 152 -10.09 14.15 0.33
C ARG A 152 -10.26 13.21 1.52
N SER A 153 -11.03 13.64 2.51
CA SER A 153 -11.43 12.79 3.62
C SER A 153 -12.28 11.63 3.11
N LEU A 154 -11.94 10.40 3.46
CA LEU A 154 -12.76 9.22 3.11
C LEU A 154 -14.12 9.23 3.82
N ILE A 155 -14.24 9.93 4.95
CA ILE A 155 -15.43 9.91 5.80
C ILE A 155 -16.54 10.84 5.27
N ASN A 156 -16.17 12.02 4.75
CA ASN A 156 -17.14 13.05 4.37
C ASN A 156 -16.80 13.74 3.04
N GLY A 157 -15.78 13.28 2.33
CA GLY A 157 -15.37 13.84 1.05
C GLY A 157 -14.84 15.27 1.13
N ALA A 158 -14.68 15.89 2.30
CA ALA A 158 -14.16 17.27 2.39
C ALA A 158 -12.67 17.34 2.02
N ARG A 159 -12.20 18.52 1.58
CA ARG A 159 -10.76 18.78 1.40
C ARG A 159 -10.04 18.50 2.73
N LEU A 160 -9.00 17.69 2.69
CA LEU A 160 -8.22 17.28 3.83
C LEU A 160 -6.78 17.72 3.65
N GLU A 161 -6.24 18.35 4.67
CA GLU A 161 -4.85 18.76 4.77
C GLU A 161 -4.24 18.17 6.04
N ILE A 162 -3.15 17.41 5.90
CA ILE A 162 -2.45 16.77 7.00
C ILE A 162 -1.06 17.39 7.09
N LYS A 163 -0.76 18.03 8.22
CA LYS A 163 0.54 18.64 8.50
C LYS A 163 1.49 17.63 9.13
N GLU A 164 0.97 16.82 10.04
CA GLU A 164 1.73 15.80 10.78
C GLU A 164 0.83 14.59 11.03
N ALA A 165 1.43 13.40 11.07
CA ALA A 165 0.76 12.19 11.50
C ALA A 165 1.71 11.28 12.29
N HIS A 166 1.20 10.73 13.38
CA HIS A 166 1.85 9.72 14.20
C HIS A 166 0.99 8.44 14.22
N VAL A 167 1.64 7.28 14.20
CA VAL A 167 0.98 5.97 14.15
C VAL A 167 1.24 5.21 15.45
N SER A 168 0.20 4.61 16.00
CA SER A 168 0.25 3.77 17.21
C SER A 168 -0.70 2.58 17.09
N ASN A 169 -0.67 1.69 18.10
CA ASN A 169 -1.60 0.56 18.24
C ASN A 169 -1.69 -0.35 17.01
N THR A 170 -0.55 -0.63 16.38
CA THR A 170 -0.49 -1.48 15.19
C THR A 170 -0.78 -2.93 15.53
N SER A 171 -1.59 -3.59 14.71
CA SER A 171 -1.85 -5.03 14.77
C SER A 171 -1.79 -5.65 13.38
N CYS A 172 -1.59 -6.96 13.31
CA CYS A 172 -1.60 -7.71 12.06
C CYS A 172 -2.03 -9.15 12.30
N SER A 173 -2.87 -9.69 11.42
CA SER A 173 -3.29 -11.09 11.42
C SER A 173 -3.40 -11.64 10.00
N ILE A 174 -3.23 -12.96 9.88
CA ILE A 174 -3.36 -13.71 8.63
C ILE A 174 -4.39 -14.81 8.86
N GLN A 175 -5.24 -15.02 7.86
CA GLN A 175 -6.21 -16.12 7.86
C GLN A 175 -6.37 -16.71 6.47
N ALA A 176 -6.78 -17.97 6.39
CA ALA A 176 -7.20 -18.57 5.12
C ALA A 176 -8.55 -17.99 4.67
N GLY A 177 -8.80 -17.99 3.36
CA GLY A 177 -10.05 -17.55 2.77
C GLY A 177 -10.09 -16.06 2.43
N ASN A 178 -11.20 -15.65 1.81
CA ASN A 178 -11.45 -14.29 1.36
C ASN A 178 -12.19 -13.49 2.43
N VAL A 179 -11.53 -12.49 3.02
CA VAL A 179 -12.11 -11.60 4.05
C VAL A 179 -13.26 -10.72 3.54
N PHE A 180 -13.51 -10.70 2.23
CA PHE A 180 -14.61 -9.96 1.61
C PHE A 180 -15.84 -10.82 1.32
N GLU A 181 -15.76 -12.12 1.52
CA GLU A 181 -16.89 -13.03 1.42
C GLU A 181 -17.54 -13.17 2.81
N HIS A 182 -18.84 -12.89 2.87
CA HIS A 182 -19.69 -13.02 4.04
C HIS A 182 -20.90 -13.87 3.67
#